data_AF-A0A7Y6XFC4-F1
#
_entry.id   AF-A0A7Y6XFC4-F1
#
_cell.length_a   1.000
_cell.length_b   1.000
_cell.length_c   1.000
_cell.angle_alpha   90.00
_cell.angle_beta   90.00
_cell.angle_gamma   90.00
#
_symmetry.space_group_name_H-M   'P 1'
#
loop_
_entity.id
_entity.type
_entity.pdbx_description
1 polymer ?
#
loop_
_entity_poly.entity_id
_entity_poly.type
_entity_poly.pdbx_seq_one_letter_code
_entity_poly.pdbx_strand_id
1 'polypeptide(L)'
;MKMSVRAAFLVSTALLLGGCKVSSEIGKPCTLVRKALPEENSPTKTMPVLESEVADRQDFISFGSLECEDLICVRDQDYPRARTPEGEVDLTAAAMGYCSKPCVEGSNACEVKDTSDVEPNLPGRMTCRSLLLDQDTLDALRSADEGFYRRTFGENNSPFFCAGNI
;
A
#
# COMPACT_ATOMS: atom_id res chain seq x y z
N MET A 1 -2.95 -54.06 46.03
CA MET A 1 -3.51 -52.71 46.34
C MET A 1 -2.36 -51.72 46.18
N LYS A 2 -2.38 -50.66 45.38
CA LYS A 2 -3.41 -49.92 44.63
C LYS A 2 -2.75 -49.24 43.41
N MET A 3 -3.52 -49.08 42.33
CA MET A 3 -3.21 -48.29 41.14
C MET A 3 -2.93 -46.81 41.46
N SER A 4 -2.11 -46.14 40.65
CA SER A 4 -2.26 -44.72 40.32
C SER A 4 -1.47 -44.44 39.04
N VAL A 5 -2.04 -44.76 37.88
CA VAL A 5 -2.67 -43.80 36.95
C VAL A 5 -1.79 -42.58 36.66
N ARG A 6 -1.22 -42.61 35.45
CA ARG A 6 -0.57 -41.49 34.76
C ARG A 6 -1.56 -40.33 34.62
N ALA A 7 -1.16 -39.12 35.02
CA ALA A 7 -1.85 -37.90 34.65
C ALA A 7 -0.81 -36.83 34.29
N ALA A 8 -0.36 -36.86 33.03
CA ALA A 8 0.35 -35.75 32.42
C ALA A 8 -0.70 -34.68 32.08
N PHE A 9 -0.75 -33.62 32.87
CA PHE A 9 -1.54 -32.42 32.56
C PHE A 9 -0.82 -31.65 31.44
N LEU A 10 -1.14 -32.00 30.18
CA LEU A 10 -0.83 -31.16 29.02
C LEU A 10 -1.85 -30.02 28.99
N VAL A 11 -1.52 -28.92 29.66
CA VAL A 11 -2.23 -27.65 29.51
C VAL A 11 -1.94 -27.17 28.10
N SER A 12 -2.82 -27.53 27.16
CA SER A 12 -2.82 -26.99 25.81
C SER A 12 -3.25 -25.54 25.89
N THR A 13 -2.28 -24.63 25.88
CA THR A 13 -2.50 -23.22 25.58
C THR A 13 -3.10 -23.14 24.18
N ALA A 14 -4.43 -23.04 24.13
CA ALA A 14 -5.13 -22.58 22.95
C ALA A 14 -4.61 -21.16 22.66
N LEU A 15 -3.65 -21.06 21.75
CA LEU A 15 -3.37 -19.83 21.04
C LEU A 15 -4.67 -19.48 20.32
N LEU A 16 -5.48 -18.65 20.98
CA LEU A 16 -6.47 -17.81 20.32
C LEU A 16 -5.70 -17.04 19.26
N LEU A 17 -5.72 -17.55 18.04
CA LEU A 17 -5.49 -16.79 16.82
C LEU A 17 -6.58 -15.73 16.76
N GLY A 18 -6.46 -14.71 17.62
CA GLY A 18 -7.02 -13.40 17.35
C GLY A 18 -6.25 -12.90 16.15
N GLY A 19 -6.62 -13.36 14.96
CA GLY A 19 -6.19 -12.75 13.72
C GLY A 19 -6.50 -11.28 13.87
N CYS A 20 -5.45 -10.46 13.88
CA CYS A 20 -5.58 -9.01 13.86
C CYS A 20 -6.65 -8.71 12.82
N LYS A 21 -7.75 -8.13 13.30
CA LYS A 21 -8.84 -7.67 12.44
C LYS A 21 -8.27 -6.45 11.73
N VAL A 22 -7.46 -6.68 10.70
CA VAL A 22 -7.11 -5.65 9.73
C VAL A 22 -8.46 -5.22 9.18
N SER A 23 -8.96 -4.06 9.62
CA SER A 23 -9.84 -3.29 8.75
C SER A 23 -9.01 -3.16 7.48
N SER A 24 -9.46 -3.84 6.44
CA SER A 24 -8.70 -3.90 5.22
C SER A 24 -8.94 -2.57 4.54
N GLU A 25 -8.17 -1.55 4.90
CA GLU A 25 -8.15 -0.25 4.20
C GLU A 25 -7.70 -0.44 2.73
N ILE A 26 -7.28 -1.64 2.34
CA ILE A 26 -6.98 -2.00 0.95
C ILE A 26 -8.13 -1.58 0.03
N GLY A 27 -7.81 -0.74 -0.95
CA GLY A 27 -8.76 -0.22 -1.94
C GLY A 27 -9.42 1.10 -1.55
N LYS A 28 -9.34 1.55 -0.28
CA LYS A 28 -9.88 2.84 0.13
C LYS A 28 -9.11 4.00 -0.51
N PRO A 29 -9.76 5.10 -0.89
CA PRO A 29 -9.14 6.19 -1.61
C PRO A 29 -8.14 6.94 -0.73
N CYS A 30 -7.06 7.42 -1.34
CA CYS A 30 -6.02 8.17 -0.68
C CYS A 30 -5.43 9.24 -1.60
N THR A 31 -4.92 10.32 -1.02
CA THR A 31 -4.18 11.36 -1.73
C THR A 31 -2.74 10.91 -1.94
N LEU A 32 -2.26 10.98 -3.18
CA LEU A 32 -0.86 10.77 -3.46
C LEU A 32 -0.05 11.94 -2.90
N VAL A 33 1.01 11.62 -2.16
CA VAL A 33 1.92 12.59 -1.59
C VAL A 33 3.35 12.31 -2.02
N ARG A 34 4.14 13.39 -2.11
CA ARG A 34 5.58 13.35 -2.26
C ARG A 34 6.22 14.04 -1.07
N LYS A 35 7.52 13.81 -0.91
CA LYS A 35 8.32 14.57 0.04
C LYS A 35 8.27 16.05 -0.32
N ALA A 36 8.07 16.90 0.69
CA ALA A 36 8.14 18.34 0.53
C ALA A 36 9.58 18.77 0.21
N LEU A 37 9.71 19.69 -0.75
CA LEU A 37 10.96 20.39 -1.02
C LEU A 37 11.26 21.37 0.13
N PRO A 38 12.53 21.73 0.36
CA PRO A 38 12.92 22.63 1.45
C PRO A 38 12.16 23.97 1.46
N GLU A 39 11.80 24.48 0.29
CA GLU A 39 11.07 25.74 0.07
C GLU A 39 9.56 25.65 0.36
N GLU A 40 8.97 24.44 0.37
CA GLU A 40 7.52 24.26 0.45
C GLU A 40 6.96 24.34 1.89
N ASN A 41 7.83 24.51 2.91
CA ASN A 41 7.48 24.75 4.32
C ASN A 41 6.29 23.90 4.85
N SER A 42 6.24 22.63 4.46
CA SER A 42 5.15 21.73 4.86
C SER A 42 5.28 21.29 6.32
N PRO A 43 4.23 21.44 7.16
CA PRO A 43 4.25 20.98 8.54
C PRO A 43 4.36 19.45 8.66
N THR A 44 3.86 18.71 7.67
CA THR A 44 3.92 17.24 7.62
C THR A 44 5.13 16.71 6.86
N LYS A 45 5.99 17.60 6.31
CA LYS A 45 7.11 17.27 5.41
C LYS A 45 6.69 16.53 4.14
N THR A 46 5.39 16.51 3.83
CA THR A 46 4.79 15.94 2.63
C THR A 46 3.99 17.00 1.90
N MET A 47 3.90 16.88 0.57
CA MET A 47 3.07 17.72 -0.29
C MET A 47 2.20 16.82 -1.17
N PRO A 48 0.96 17.23 -1.48
CA PRO A 48 0.14 16.49 -2.43
C PRO A 48 0.82 16.48 -3.80
N VAL A 49 0.76 15.35 -4.48
CA VAL A 49 1.09 15.23 -5.90
C VAL A 49 -0.12 15.76 -6.67
N LEU A 50 0.10 16.65 -7.62
CA LEU A 50 -0.96 17.18 -8.48
C LEU A 50 -1.17 16.28 -9.69
N GLU A 51 -2.36 16.32 -10.29
CA GLU A 51 -2.61 15.64 -11.56
C GLU A 51 -1.63 16.11 -12.65
N SER A 52 -1.18 17.37 -12.65
CA SER A 52 -0.12 17.82 -13.57
C SER A 52 1.21 17.07 -13.46
N GLU A 53 1.49 16.46 -12.30
CA GLU A 53 2.74 15.73 -12.02
C GLU A 53 2.65 14.24 -12.38
N VAL A 54 1.45 13.74 -12.71
CA VAL A 54 1.23 12.34 -13.08
C VAL A 54 1.23 12.22 -14.60
N ALA A 55 2.21 11.49 -15.14
CA ALA A 55 2.26 11.20 -16.57
C ALA A 55 1.14 10.22 -16.96
N ASP A 56 0.71 10.29 -18.21
CA ASP A 56 -0.31 9.37 -18.72
C ASP A 56 0.20 7.93 -18.69
N ARG A 57 -0.67 7.01 -18.24
CA ARG A 57 -0.40 5.57 -18.11
C ARG A 57 0.74 5.20 -17.17
N GLN A 58 1.04 6.05 -16.20
CA GLN A 58 2.05 5.79 -15.19
C GLN A 58 1.43 5.21 -13.91
N ASP A 59 2.07 4.18 -13.36
CA ASP A 59 1.81 3.75 -11.99
C ASP A 59 2.59 4.63 -11.00
N PHE A 60 1.93 5.00 -9.90
CA PHE A 60 2.50 5.84 -8.87
C PHE A 60 2.40 5.16 -7.51
N ILE A 61 3.49 5.20 -6.73
CA ILE A 61 3.51 4.78 -5.33
C ILE A 61 3.86 5.99 -4.47
N SER A 62 3.04 6.22 -3.46
CA SER A 62 3.20 7.27 -2.47
C SER A 62 3.32 6.67 -1.08
N PHE A 63 4.42 6.98 -0.40
CA PHE A 63 4.65 6.63 1.00
C PHE A 63 4.25 7.80 1.90
N GLY A 64 3.52 7.51 2.99
CA GLY A 64 3.16 8.52 4.00
C GLY A 64 1.87 9.30 3.73
N SER A 65 0.96 8.76 2.92
CA SER A 65 -0.43 9.23 2.89
C SER A 65 -1.08 8.94 4.24
N LEU A 66 -1.77 9.93 4.80
CA LEU A 66 -2.36 9.85 6.14
C LEU A 66 -3.62 8.98 6.14
N GLU A 67 -4.27 8.87 4.98
CA GLU A 67 -5.50 8.09 4.77
C GLU A 67 -5.25 6.58 4.82
N CYS A 68 -4.01 6.16 4.60
CA CYS A 68 -3.65 4.74 4.53
C CYS A 68 -3.09 4.17 5.84
N GLU A 69 -2.95 4.96 6.92
CA GLU A 69 -2.32 4.52 8.18
C GLU A 69 -0.97 3.81 7.96
N ASP A 70 -0.93 2.49 8.16
CA ASP A 70 0.25 1.63 7.99
C ASP A 70 0.43 1.10 6.53
N LEU A 71 -0.50 1.43 5.63
CA LEU A 71 -0.48 1.06 4.22
C LEU A 71 0.17 2.15 3.34
N ILE A 72 0.43 1.82 2.08
CA ILE A 72 0.92 2.77 1.08
C ILE A 72 -0.21 3.21 0.16
N CYS A 73 -0.10 4.40 -0.43
CA CYS A 73 -1.05 4.87 -1.43
C CYS A 73 -0.52 4.53 -2.82
N VAL A 74 -1.30 3.77 -3.60
CA VAL A 74 -0.95 3.34 -4.96
C VAL A 74 -1.96 3.90 -5.93
N ARG A 75 -1.50 4.34 -7.10
CA ARG A 75 -2.33 4.66 -8.24
C ARG A 75 -1.83 3.86 -9.42
N ASP A 76 -2.68 3.02 -9.99
CA ASP A 76 -2.38 2.38 -11.27
C ASP A 76 -2.85 3.24 -12.47
N GLN A 77 -2.36 2.92 -13.66
CA GLN A 77 -2.70 3.64 -14.90
C GLN A 77 -4.20 3.76 -15.23
N ASP A 78 -5.04 2.85 -14.72
CA ASP A 78 -6.49 2.83 -14.99
C ASP A 78 -7.30 3.50 -13.86
N TYR A 79 -6.63 4.00 -12.81
CA TYR A 79 -7.29 4.76 -11.76
C TYR A 79 -7.83 6.10 -12.33
N PRO A 80 -9.09 6.47 -12.04
CA PRO A 80 -9.69 7.68 -12.58
C PRO A 80 -8.92 8.96 -12.21
N ARG A 81 -8.62 9.77 -13.22
CA ARG A 81 -8.07 11.13 -13.04
C ARG A 81 -9.16 12.08 -12.56
N ALA A 82 -8.81 13.04 -11.71
CA ALA A 82 -9.73 14.12 -11.34
C ALA A 82 -10.16 14.93 -12.57
N ARG A 83 -11.43 15.37 -12.59
CA ARG A 83 -12.04 16.07 -13.72
C ARG A 83 -12.67 17.40 -13.29
N THR A 84 -12.59 18.41 -14.14
CA THR A 84 -13.35 19.66 -13.99
C THR A 84 -14.84 19.42 -14.26
N PRO A 85 -15.75 20.35 -13.91
CA PRO A 85 -17.17 20.25 -14.26
C PRO A 85 -17.44 20.07 -15.77
N GLU A 86 -16.52 20.54 -16.62
CA GLU A 86 -16.58 20.45 -18.07
C GLU A 86 -16.05 19.10 -18.62
N GLY A 87 -15.51 18.23 -17.76
CA GLY A 87 -15.02 16.89 -18.10
C GLY A 87 -13.55 16.81 -18.53
N GLU A 88 -12.82 17.93 -18.47
CA GLU A 88 -11.38 17.96 -18.71
C GLU A 88 -10.62 17.46 -17.48
N VAL A 89 -9.36 17.02 -17.64
CA VAL A 89 -8.53 16.65 -16.49
C VAL A 89 -8.20 17.91 -15.70
N ASP A 90 -8.54 17.92 -14.41
CA ASP A 90 -8.17 19.03 -13.53
C ASP A 90 -6.71 18.86 -13.11
N LEU A 91 -5.80 19.51 -13.85
CA LEU A 91 -4.36 19.46 -13.60
C LEU A 91 -3.93 20.06 -12.25
N THR A 92 -4.81 20.85 -11.62
CA THR A 92 -4.54 21.51 -10.33
C THR A 92 -5.08 20.72 -9.14
N ALA A 93 -5.91 19.71 -9.39
CA ALA A 93 -6.40 18.82 -8.36
C ALA A 93 -5.29 17.91 -7.84
N ALA A 94 -5.41 17.52 -6.57
CA ALA A 94 -4.56 16.49 -5.99
C ALA A 94 -4.84 15.14 -6.69
N ALA A 95 -3.77 14.47 -7.09
CA ALA A 95 -3.83 13.15 -7.67
C ALA A 95 -4.21 12.13 -6.59
N MET A 96 -5.25 11.36 -6.89
CA MET A 96 -5.77 10.33 -5.99
C MET A 96 -5.28 8.94 -6.40
N GLY A 97 -5.27 8.02 -5.44
CA GLY A 97 -5.05 6.59 -5.59
C GLY A 97 -5.86 5.82 -4.56
N TYR A 98 -5.40 4.62 -4.22
CA TYR A 98 -6.01 3.74 -3.23
C TYR A 98 -4.97 3.09 -2.32
N CYS A 99 -5.36 2.78 -1.09
CA CYS A 99 -4.48 2.15 -0.12
C CYS A 99 -4.16 0.71 -0.51
N SER A 100 -2.90 0.33 -0.34
CA SER A 100 -2.33 -0.93 -0.77
C SER A 100 -1.35 -1.45 0.26
N LYS A 101 -1.20 -2.77 0.32
CA LYS A 101 -0.27 -3.45 1.20
C LYS A 101 0.76 -4.27 0.43
N PRO A 102 1.92 -4.56 1.03
CA PRO A 102 2.83 -5.59 0.53
C PRO A 102 2.13 -6.94 0.42
N CYS A 103 2.49 -7.71 -0.60
CA CYS A 103 1.91 -9.03 -0.84
C CYS A 103 2.98 -10.01 -1.33
N VAL A 104 2.66 -11.30 -1.25
CA VAL A 104 3.49 -12.37 -1.82
C VAL A 104 2.91 -12.74 -3.18
N GLU A 105 3.74 -12.75 -4.21
CA GLU A 105 3.33 -13.16 -5.55
C GLU A 105 2.68 -14.55 -5.53
N GLY A 106 1.59 -14.73 -6.27
CA GLY A 106 0.80 -15.97 -6.27
C GLY A 106 -0.12 -16.16 -5.06
N SER A 107 -0.18 -15.21 -4.12
CA SER A 107 -1.16 -15.22 -3.02
C SER A 107 -2.42 -14.42 -3.35
N ASN A 108 -3.57 -14.84 -2.79
CA ASN A 108 -4.84 -14.09 -2.86
C ASN A 108 -4.94 -13.00 -1.78
N ALA A 109 -3.81 -12.45 -1.33
CA ALA A 109 -3.78 -11.53 -0.19
C ALA A 109 -4.41 -10.16 -0.48
N CYS A 110 -4.71 -9.84 -1.73
CA CYS A 110 -5.17 -8.53 -2.21
C CYS A 110 -6.69 -8.39 -2.34
N GLU A 111 -7.45 -9.29 -1.72
CA GLU A 111 -8.91 -9.18 -1.65
C GLU A 111 -9.33 -7.87 -0.93
N VAL A 112 -10.16 -7.07 -1.60
CA VAL A 112 -10.81 -5.88 -1.03
C VAL A 112 -12.06 -6.33 -0.28
N LYS A 113 -12.01 -6.26 1.05
CA LYS A 113 -13.10 -6.76 1.92
C LYS A 113 -14.20 -5.74 2.18
N ASP A 114 -13.83 -4.45 2.24
CA ASP A 114 -14.77 -3.35 2.42
C ASP A 114 -14.81 -2.50 1.15
N THR A 115 -15.94 -2.51 0.46
CA THR A 115 -16.14 -1.85 -0.84
C THR A 115 -17.00 -0.59 -0.74
N SER A 116 -17.36 -0.10 0.46
CA SER A 116 -18.31 1.02 0.61
C SER A 116 -17.89 2.29 -0.12
N ASP A 117 -16.58 2.56 -0.13
CA ASP A 117 -15.98 3.81 -0.62
C ASP A 117 -14.84 3.54 -1.60
N VAL A 118 -14.85 2.38 -2.24
CA VAL A 118 -13.79 1.92 -3.16
C VAL A 118 -14.17 2.24 -4.60
N GLU A 119 -13.18 2.53 -5.46
CA GLU A 119 -13.42 2.66 -6.90
C GLU A 119 -14.11 1.40 -7.43
N PRO A 120 -15.26 1.50 -8.13
CA PRO A 120 -16.11 0.35 -8.41
C PRO A 120 -15.45 -0.82 -9.14
N ASN A 121 -14.46 -0.57 -10.01
CA ASN A 121 -13.81 -1.61 -10.80
C ASN A 121 -12.56 -2.19 -10.11
N LEU A 122 -12.05 -1.51 -9.09
CA LEU A 122 -10.82 -1.87 -8.39
C LEU A 122 -10.87 -3.26 -7.72
N PRO A 123 -11.93 -3.66 -6.99
CA PRO A 123 -11.97 -4.99 -6.37
C PRO A 123 -11.84 -6.14 -7.37
N GLY A 124 -12.41 -6.00 -8.57
CA GLY A 124 -12.39 -7.04 -9.61
C GLY A 124 -11.05 -7.22 -10.32
N ARG A 125 -10.15 -6.25 -10.18
CA ARG A 125 -8.82 -6.25 -10.84
C ARG A 125 -7.66 -6.30 -9.85
N MET A 126 -7.89 -6.24 -8.54
CA MET A 126 -6.82 -6.19 -7.56
C MET A 126 -6.02 -7.50 -7.53
N THR A 127 -4.71 -7.41 -7.79
CA THR A 127 -3.78 -8.55 -7.77
C THR A 127 -2.48 -8.17 -7.06
N CYS A 128 -1.67 -9.17 -6.73
CA CYS A 128 -0.32 -8.92 -6.24
C CYS A 128 0.62 -8.73 -7.44
N ARG A 129 1.15 -7.51 -7.64
CA ARG A 129 2.03 -7.19 -8.78
C ARG A 129 3.25 -6.38 -8.36
N SER A 130 4.32 -6.48 -9.15
CA SER A 130 5.54 -5.71 -8.92
C SER A 130 5.29 -4.24 -9.25
N LEU A 131 5.53 -3.35 -8.28
CA LEU A 131 5.40 -1.90 -8.44
C LEU A 131 6.72 -1.15 -8.22
N LEU A 132 7.66 -1.77 -7.48
CA LEU A 132 9.01 -1.24 -7.34
C LEU A 132 9.96 -1.97 -8.30
N LEU A 133 11.22 -1.50 -8.29
CA LEU A 133 12.35 -2.20 -8.89
C LEU A 133 12.40 -3.64 -8.36
N ASP A 134 12.98 -4.56 -9.14
CA ASP A 134 13.13 -5.95 -8.73
C ASP A 134 13.91 -6.09 -7.40
N GLN A 135 13.70 -7.22 -6.71
CA GLN A 135 14.27 -7.49 -5.40
C GLN A 135 15.81 -7.37 -5.40
N ASP A 136 16.47 -7.87 -6.46
CA ASP A 136 17.93 -7.83 -6.58
C ASP A 136 18.44 -6.38 -6.67
N THR A 137 17.72 -5.52 -7.39
CA THR A 137 18.03 -4.09 -7.50
C THR A 137 17.77 -3.35 -6.19
N LEU A 138 16.67 -3.66 -5.48
CA LEU A 138 16.39 -3.11 -4.15
C LEU A 138 17.48 -3.52 -3.15
N ASP A 139 17.90 -4.79 -3.16
CA ASP A 139 18.95 -5.31 -2.29
C ASP A 139 20.33 -4.73 -2.63
N ALA A 140 20.63 -4.53 -3.91
CA ALA A 140 21.83 -3.84 -4.36
C ALA A 140 21.84 -2.37 -3.93
N LEU A 141 20.72 -1.65 -4.06
CA LEU A 141 20.59 -0.25 -3.62
C LEU A 141 20.72 -0.13 -2.10
N ARG A 142 20.09 -1.03 -1.34
CA ARG A 142 20.19 -1.08 0.12
C ARG A 142 21.63 -1.34 0.58
N SER A 143 22.33 -2.26 -0.09
CA SER A 143 23.71 -2.61 0.20
C SER A 143 24.70 -1.52 -0.20
N ALA A 144 24.39 -0.75 -1.25
CA ALA A 144 25.24 0.33 -1.75
C ALA A 144 25.12 1.63 -0.93
N ASP A 145 23.89 2.04 -0.57
CA ASP A 145 23.63 3.20 0.28
C ASP A 145 22.33 2.99 1.07
N GLU A 146 22.46 2.38 2.25
CA GLU A 146 21.35 2.13 3.18
C GLU A 146 20.61 3.42 3.57
N GLY A 147 21.33 4.54 3.65
CA GLY A 147 20.76 5.83 3.96
C GLY A 147 19.85 6.33 2.84
N PHE A 148 20.29 6.22 1.59
CA PHE A 148 19.47 6.54 0.42
C PHE A 148 18.28 5.59 0.32
N TYR A 149 18.49 4.29 0.52
CA TYR A 149 17.43 3.29 0.49
C TYR A 149 16.32 3.62 1.50
N ARG A 150 16.67 3.82 2.78
CA ARG A 150 15.69 4.17 3.83
C ARG A 150 15.00 5.51 3.56
N ARG A 151 15.70 6.48 2.96
CA ARG A 151 15.10 7.78 2.60
C ARG A 151 14.12 7.69 1.42
N THR A 152 14.33 6.76 0.49
CA THR A 152 13.57 6.64 -0.76
C THR A 152 12.44 5.62 -0.66
N PHE A 153 12.70 4.47 -0.04
CA PHE A 153 11.79 3.32 0.03
C PHE A 153 11.30 3.03 1.46
N GLY A 154 11.85 3.70 2.48
CA GLY A 154 11.52 3.45 3.89
C GLY A 154 12.07 2.10 4.37
N GLU A 155 11.32 1.43 5.23
CA GLU A 155 11.61 0.07 5.71
C GLU A 155 11.00 -1.01 4.78
N ASN A 156 10.49 -0.62 3.61
CA ASN A 156 9.87 -1.56 2.68
C ASN A 156 10.92 -2.45 2.02
N ASN A 157 10.65 -3.75 2.00
CA ASN A 157 11.53 -4.76 1.41
C ASN A 157 10.79 -5.64 0.37
N SER A 158 9.55 -5.29 0.00
CA SER A 158 8.77 -6.03 -1.00
C SER A 158 8.70 -5.23 -2.28
N PRO A 159 9.01 -5.82 -3.45
CA PRO A 159 8.75 -5.19 -4.73
C PRO A 159 7.28 -5.33 -5.14
N PHE A 160 6.56 -6.25 -4.49
CA PHE A 160 5.17 -6.59 -4.79
C PHE A 160 4.19 -5.92 -3.82
N PHE A 161 3.14 -5.35 -4.40
CA PHE A 161 2.05 -4.71 -3.68
C PHE A 161 0.71 -5.04 -4.34
N CYS A 162 -0.38 -4.86 -3.57
CA CYS A 162 -1.72 -5.02 -4.08
C CYS A 162 -2.09 -3.86 -5.01
N ALA A 163 -2.28 -4.14 -6.29
CA ALA A 163 -2.66 -3.11 -7.25
C ALA A 163 -3.53 -3.67 -8.37
N GLY A 164 -4.27 -2.79 -9.03
CA GLY A 164 -5.09 -3.17 -10.16
C GLY A 164 -4.23 -3.78 -11.26
N ASN A 165 -4.64 -4.95 -11.75
CA ASN A 165 -4.06 -5.59 -12.90
C ASN A 165 -4.51 -4.85 -14.17
N ILE A 166 -3.58 -4.77 -15.12
CA ILE A 166 -3.72 -4.05 -16.40
C ILE A 166 -4.00 -5.05 -17.53
#